data_AF-A0A3S2B798-F1
#
_entry.id   AF-A0A3S2B798-F1
#
_cell.length_a   1.000
_cell.length_b   1.000
_cell.length_c   1.000
_cell.angle_alpha   90.00
_cell.angle_beta   90.00
_cell.angle_gamma   90.00
#
_symmetry.space_group_name_H-M   'P 1'
#
loop_
_entity.id
_entity.type
_entity.pdbx_description
1 polymer ?
#
loop_
_entity_poly.entity_id
_entity_poly.type
_entity_poly.pdbx_seq_one_letter_code
_entity_poly.pdbx_strand_id
1 'polypeptide(L)'
;MKRLVINLDRSPERLAHMTAEFARIGVAFERVAAIDAREHPDLVLQPQHAMHAIRPLSGSEIACLHSHRTCWTIIAQDEAPYGAVFEDDMVLSAKAGALLADTSWIPADADVVKLETFFAKTMIQRRRISVGRGFSIFRLRKSHVGAGGYLLSRQMARHLLDATAQVNVAVDELIFDLALPRSARKTIYQLVPAVCAQDQFVGDRLPSLLEQEREAARVASGLAVKRRKPTAQRITKEAGRILRWIIDFCRFRQHIVVPLDRIEAND
;
A
#
# COMPACT_ATOMS: atom_id res chain seq x y z
N MET A 1 13.14 13.22 5.92
CA MET A 1 11.73 12.83 6.11
C MET A 1 11.60 11.94 7.33
N LYS A 2 10.42 11.90 7.96
CA LYS A 2 10.09 10.88 8.96
C LYS A 2 9.92 9.51 8.30
N ARG A 3 10.29 8.45 9.05
CA ARG A 3 10.11 7.05 8.68
C ARG A 3 9.37 6.40 9.83
N LEU A 4 8.12 6.04 9.59
CA LEU A 4 7.18 5.61 10.62
C LEU A 4 6.90 4.12 10.44
N VAL A 5 6.98 3.34 11.53
CA VAL A 5 6.62 1.92 11.55
C VAL A 5 5.42 1.74 12.46
N ILE A 6 4.31 1.26 11.90
CA ILE A 6 3.09 0.91 12.63
C ILE A 6 3.28 -0.47 13.23
N ASN A 7 3.18 -0.58 14.56
CA ASN A 7 3.35 -1.85 15.27
C ASN A 7 2.44 -1.93 16.49
N LEU A 8 1.79 -3.07 16.69
CA LEU A 8 0.97 -3.35 17.88
C LEU A 8 1.84 -3.54 19.13
N ASP A 9 1.40 -3.02 20.27
CA ASP A 9 2.11 -3.21 21.55
C ASP A 9 2.24 -4.69 21.96
N ARG A 10 1.25 -5.51 21.60
CA ARG A 10 1.29 -6.96 21.83
C ARG A 10 2.14 -7.77 20.87
N SER A 11 2.83 -7.13 19.92
CA SER A 11 3.68 -7.79 18.92
C SER A 11 5.14 -7.32 18.99
N PRO A 12 5.84 -7.55 20.12
CA PRO A 12 7.24 -7.15 20.28
C PRO A 12 8.17 -7.87 19.29
N GLU A 13 7.84 -9.09 18.86
CA GLU A 13 8.59 -9.86 17.87
C GLU A 13 8.60 -9.19 16.48
N ARG A 14 7.46 -8.63 16.06
CA ARG A 14 7.33 -7.87 14.80
C ARG A 14 8.10 -6.55 14.88
N LEU A 15 8.10 -5.89 16.04
CA LEU A 15 8.94 -4.71 16.26
C LEU A 15 10.44 -5.05 16.19
N ALA A 16 10.85 -6.15 16.80
CA ALA A 16 12.24 -6.62 16.75
C ALA A 16 12.67 -6.93 15.32
N HIS A 17 11.80 -7.57 14.52
CA HIS A 17 12.00 -7.78 13.09
C HIS A 17 12.24 -6.47 12.34
N MET A 18 11.33 -5.49 12.47
CA MET A 18 11.53 -4.19 11.81
C MET A 18 12.76 -3.44 12.32
N THR A 19 13.11 -3.60 13.59
CA THR A 19 14.33 -3.03 14.16
C THR A 19 15.58 -3.59 13.48
N ALA A 20 15.62 -4.91 13.27
CA ALA A 20 16.71 -5.55 12.54
C ALA A 20 16.75 -5.10 11.07
N GLU A 21 15.61 -5.01 10.40
CA GLU A 21 15.54 -4.58 9.00
C GLU A 21 16.02 -3.14 8.80
N PHE A 22 15.57 -2.20 9.64
CA PHE A 22 16.00 -0.81 9.57
C PHE A 22 17.48 -0.62 9.95
N ALA A 23 17.98 -1.38 10.94
CA ALA A 23 19.40 -1.41 11.27
C ALA A 23 20.25 -1.89 10.09
N ARG A 24 19.81 -2.97 9.41
CA ARG A 24 20.50 -3.54 8.25
C ARG A 24 20.62 -2.57 7.08
N ILE A 25 19.59 -1.75 6.84
CA ILE A 25 19.61 -0.73 5.79
C ILE A 25 20.21 0.62 6.24
N GLY A 26 20.68 0.72 7.49
CA GLY A 26 21.43 1.87 7.99
C GLY A 26 20.61 3.15 8.20
N VAL A 27 19.31 3.03 8.48
CA VAL A 27 18.45 4.20 8.78
C VAL A 27 17.58 3.94 10.00
N ALA A 28 17.39 4.95 10.85
CA ALA A 28 16.46 4.87 11.98
C ALA A 28 15.01 5.06 11.55
N PHE A 29 14.08 4.55 12.36
CA PHE A 29 12.64 4.82 12.24
C PHE A 29 12.07 5.26 13.58
N GLU A 30 10.86 5.81 13.52
CA GLU A 30 10.03 6.17 14.67
C GLU A 30 8.86 5.19 14.73
N ARG A 31 8.72 4.49 15.87
CA ARG A 31 7.61 3.56 16.09
C ARG A 31 6.34 4.35 16.35
N VAL A 32 5.26 3.95 15.68
CA VAL A 32 3.90 4.41 15.96
C VAL A 32 3.12 3.23 16.53
N ALA A 33 2.64 3.38 17.77
CA ALA A 33 1.79 2.37 18.40
C ALA A 33 0.51 2.20 17.57
N ALA A 34 0.29 0.99 17.06
CA ALA A 34 -0.89 0.64 16.30
C ALA A 34 -2.10 0.49 17.23
N ILE A 35 -3.28 0.85 16.74
CA ILE A 35 -4.54 0.62 17.43
C ILE A 35 -4.86 -0.87 17.37
N ASP A 36 -5.08 -1.50 18.52
CA ASP A 36 -5.51 -2.89 18.60
C ASP A 36 -7.02 -2.99 18.65
N ALA A 37 -7.63 -3.63 17.64
CA ALA A 37 -9.07 -3.83 17.61
C ALA A 37 -9.61 -4.64 18.79
N ARG A 38 -8.75 -5.44 19.46
CA ARG A 38 -9.12 -6.20 20.66
C ARG A 38 -9.46 -5.30 21.85
N GLU A 39 -8.87 -4.12 21.91
CA GLU A 39 -9.11 -3.13 22.96
C GLU A 39 -10.27 -2.18 22.58
N HIS A 40 -10.72 -2.23 21.33
CA HIS A 40 -11.75 -1.35 20.78
C HIS A 40 -12.80 -2.15 19.99
N PRO A 41 -13.63 -2.97 20.65
CA PRO A 41 -14.63 -3.81 19.99
C PRO A 41 -15.67 -3.00 19.19
N ASP A 42 -15.93 -1.76 19.60
CA ASP A 42 -16.92 -0.88 18.96
C ASP A 42 -16.46 -0.28 17.63
N LEU A 43 -15.20 -0.49 17.21
CA LEU A 43 -14.69 0.02 15.93
C LEU A 43 -15.56 -0.43 14.75
N VAL A 44 -16.08 -1.66 14.79
CA VAL A 44 -16.91 -2.23 13.73
C VAL A 44 -18.22 -1.46 13.52
N LEU A 45 -18.69 -0.74 14.55
CA LEU A 45 -19.93 0.05 14.51
C LEU A 45 -19.74 1.43 13.85
N GLN A 46 -18.49 1.85 13.61
CA GLN A 46 -18.23 3.14 13.00
C GLN A 46 -18.72 3.19 11.55
N PRO A 47 -19.13 4.38 11.05
CA PRO A 47 -19.59 4.52 9.68
C PRO A 47 -18.54 4.06 8.66
N GLN A 48 -18.98 3.26 7.69
CA GLN A 48 -18.12 2.73 6.63
C GLN A 48 -18.59 3.23 5.26
N HIS A 49 -17.66 3.34 4.32
CA HIS A 49 -18.01 3.79 2.98
C HIS A 49 -18.95 2.80 2.31
N ALA A 50 -19.89 3.31 1.50
CA ALA A 50 -20.95 2.49 0.88
C ALA A 50 -20.41 1.32 0.03
N MET A 51 -19.16 1.40 -0.45
CA MET A 51 -18.51 0.28 -1.13
C MET A 51 -18.38 -0.99 -0.27
N HIS A 52 -18.35 -0.82 1.05
CA HIS A 52 -18.28 -1.91 2.03
C HIS A 52 -19.66 -2.40 2.48
N ALA A 53 -20.76 -1.99 1.82
CA ALA A 53 -22.10 -2.45 2.19
C ALA A 53 -22.28 -3.98 2.06
N ILE A 54 -21.57 -4.63 1.11
CA ILE A 54 -21.64 -6.08 0.89
C ILE A 54 -20.63 -6.83 1.78
N ARG A 55 -19.43 -6.26 1.95
CA ARG A 55 -18.39 -6.80 2.82
C ARG A 55 -17.92 -5.67 3.74
N PRO A 56 -18.53 -5.55 4.94
CA PRO A 56 -18.07 -4.59 5.94
C PRO A 56 -16.61 -4.84 6.29
N LEU A 57 -15.90 -3.76 6.61
CA LEU A 57 -14.57 -3.81 7.20
C LEU A 57 -14.67 -4.46 8.58
N SER A 58 -13.68 -5.30 8.90
CA SER A 58 -13.54 -5.82 10.25
C SER A 58 -13.03 -4.74 11.21
N GLY A 59 -13.15 -4.98 12.53
CA GLY A 59 -12.57 -4.09 13.54
C GLY A 59 -11.07 -3.90 13.33
N SER A 60 -10.34 -4.96 12.98
CA SER A 60 -8.90 -4.90 12.70
C SER A 60 -8.57 -4.09 11.45
N GLU A 61 -9.41 -4.10 10.41
CA GLU A 61 -9.22 -3.24 9.23
C GLU A 61 -9.47 -1.76 9.54
N ILE A 62 -10.46 -1.46 10.39
CA ILE A 62 -10.73 -0.10 10.86
C ILE A 62 -9.60 0.39 11.77
N ALA A 63 -9.10 -0.47 12.67
CA ALA A 63 -7.96 -0.16 13.53
C ALA A 63 -6.68 0.10 12.73
N CYS A 64 -6.45 -0.68 11.66
CA CYS A 64 -5.39 -0.43 10.68
C CYS A 64 -5.54 0.97 10.07
N LEU A 65 -6.73 1.35 9.57
CA LEU A 65 -6.97 2.70 9.06
C LEU A 65 -6.64 3.80 10.07
N HIS A 66 -7.09 3.67 11.31
CA HIS A 66 -6.79 4.66 12.35
C HIS A 66 -5.30 4.73 12.68
N SER A 67 -4.59 3.61 12.67
CA SER A 67 -3.14 3.58 12.85
C SER A 67 -2.42 4.34 11.72
N HIS A 68 -2.86 4.18 10.47
CA HIS A 68 -2.35 4.99 9.35
C HIS A 68 -2.71 6.47 9.48
N ARG A 69 -3.90 6.82 9.98
CA ARG A 69 -4.29 8.21 10.27
C ARG A 69 -3.37 8.85 11.31
N THR A 70 -2.90 8.10 12.31
CA THR A 70 -1.88 8.58 13.26
C THR A 70 -0.59 8.95 12.53
N CYS A 71 -0.10 8.09 11.62
CA CYS A 71 1.06 8.43 10.79
C CYS A 71 0.80 9.64 9.89
N TRP A 72 -0.37 9.75 9.27
CA TRP A 72 -0.71 10.90 8.42
C TRP A 72 -0.77 12.20 9.22
N THR A 73 -1.22 12.15 10.47
CA THR A 73 -1.23 13.31 11.37
C THR A 73 0.19 13.80 11.62
N ILE A 74 1.10 12.87 11.95
CA ILE A 74 2.53 13.16 12.13
C ILE A 74 3.11 13.79 10.85
N ILE A 75 2.85 13.20 9.68
CA ILE A 75 3.36 13.70 8.39
C ILE A 75 2.76 15.08 8.04
N ALA A 76 1.49 15.31 8.33
CA ALA A 76 0.79 16.56 8.04
C ALA A 76 1.33 17.75 8.86
N GLN A 77 1.87 17.46 10.05
CA GLN A 77 2.45 18.41 10.99
C GLN A 77 3.97 18.58 10.85
N ASP A 78 4.64 17.68 10.15
CA ASP A 78 6.08 17.74 9.91
C ASP A 78 6.45 18.82 8.87
N GLU A 79 7.68 19.33 8.93
CA GLU A 79 8.19 20.29 7.94
C GLU A 79 8.73 19.62 6.67
N ALA A 80 9.07 18.32 6.71
CA ALA A 80 9.51 17.62 5.52
C ALA A 80 8.36 17.51 4.50
N PRO A 81 8.66 17.58 3.18
CA PRO A 81 7.63 17.50 2.13
C PRO A 81 6.97 16.13 2.04
N TYR A 82 7.65 15.08 2.53
CA TYR A 82 7.21 13.70 2.51
C TYR A 82 7.49 13.00 3.84
N GLY A 83 6.72 11.95 4.12
CA GLY A 83 7.03 10.95 5.14
C GLY A 83 6.85 9.53 4.59
N ALA A 84 7.57 8.58 5.17
CA ALA A 84 7.46 7.15 4.86
C ALA A 84 6.67 6.42 5.94
N VAL A 85 5.77 5.52 5.54
CA VAL A 85 4.98 4.67 6.44
C VAL A 85 5.21 3.21 6.07
N PHE A 86 5.44 2.38 7.09
CA PHE A 86 5.62 0.94 6.97
C PHE A 86 4.78 0.20 8.01
N GLU A 87 4.29 -0.99 7.66
CA GLU A 87 3.76 -1.99 8.60
C GLU A 87 4.92 -2.80 9.24
N ASP A 88 4.61 -3.59 10.28
CA ASP A 88 5.61 -4.30 11.08
C ASP A 88 6.01 -5.69 10.58
N ASP A 89 5.51 -6.10 9.42
CA ASP A 89 5.90 -7.34 8.74
C ASP A 89 6.57 -7.10 7.39
N MET A 90 7.27 -5.97 7.24
CA MET A 90 7.96 -5.67 5.99
C MET A 90 9.36 -6.26 5.94
N VAL A 91 9.74 -6.80 4.78
CA VAL A 91 11.12 -7.11 4.41
C VAL A 91 11.61 -6.05 3.44
N LEU A 92 12.79 -5.50 3.67
CA LEU A 92 13.34 -4.35 2.96
C LEU A 92 14.46 -4.76 2.00
N SER A 93 14.63 -4.02 0.91
CA SER A 93 15.79 -4.15 0.04
C SER A 93 17.05 -3.63 0.75
N ALA A 94 18.21 -4.22 0.47
CA ALA A 94 19.51 -3.72 0.93
C ALA A 94 19.77 -2.26 0.56
N LYS A 95 19.13 -1.77 -0.51
CA LYS A 95 19.27 -0.40 -1.01
C LYS A 95 18.19 0.56 -0.50
N ALA A 96 17.23 0.07 0.28
CA ALA A 96 16.11 0.88 0.76
C ALA A 96 16.59 2.10 1.57
N GLY A 97 17.61 1.93 2.42
CA GLY A 97 18.14 3.01 3.26
C GLY A 97 18.58 4.24 2.48
N ALA A 98 19.26 4.04 1.34
CA ALA A 98 19.70 5.13 0.48
C ALA A 98 18.54 5.93 -0.13
N LEU A 99 17.41 5.27 -0.42
CA LEU A 99 16.19 5.94 -0.91
C LEU A 99 15.38 6.57 0.21
N LEU A 100 15.45 6.03 1.43
CA LEU A 100 14.74 6.56 2.59
C LEU A 100 15.48 7.73 3.27
N ALA A 101 16.78 7.87 3.01
CA ALA A 101 17.58 8.98 3.50
C ALA A 101 17.46 10.26 2.64
N ASP A 102 17.00 10.14 1.39
CA ASP A 102 16.95 11.25 0.44
C ASP A 102 15.56 11.35 -0.22
N THR A 103 15.05 12.57 -0.37
CA THR A 103 13.76 12.86 -1.02
C THR A 103 13.93 13.46 -2.42
N SER A 104 15.15 13.78 -2.84
CA SER A 104 15.45 14.46 -4.11
C SER A 104 15.01 13.70 -5.36
N TRP A 105 14.89 12.37 -5.25
CA TRP A 105 14.47 11.50 -6.33
C TRP A 105 12.94 11.45 -6.53
N ILE A 106 12.17 11.92 -5.54
CA ILE A 106 10.71 11.85 -5.57
C ILE A 106 10.22 12.91 -6.56
N PRO A 107 9.37 12.56 -7.55
CA PRO A 107 8.78 13.55 -8.44
C PRO A 107 8.02 14.62 -7.64
N ALA A 108 8.22 15.90 -7.96
CA ALA A 108 7.61 17.00 -7.22
C ALA A 108 6.06 17.00 -7.26
N ASP A 109 5.46 16.36 -8.27
CA ASP A 109 4.01 16.18 -8.37
C ASP A 109 3.50 14.91 -7.67
N ALA A 110 4.36 14.13 -7.01
CA ALA A 110 3.96 12.90 -6.35
C ALA A 110 3.17 13.20 -5.06
N ASP A 111 1.94 12.68 -5.01
CA ASP A 111 1.16 12.65 -3.78
C ASP A 111 1.49 11.40 -2.95
N VAL A 112 1.69 10.28 -3.66
CA VAL A 112 2.00 8.98 -3.08
C VAL A 112 3.04 8.27 -3.94
N VAL A 113 4.04 7.68 -3.30
CA VAL A 113 4.95 6.72 -3.95
C VAL A 113 4.80 5.38 -3.27
N LYS A 114 4.29 4.38 -3.99
CA LYS A 114 4.24 3.02 -3.52
C LYS A 114 5.64 2.41 -3.52
N LEU A 115 6.09 1.98 -2.34
CA LEU A 115 7.40 1.39 -2.12
C LEU A 115 7.35 -0.14 -2.14
N GLU A 116 6.20 -0.71 -1.78
CA GLU A 116 6.01 -2.14 -1.71
C GLU A 116 5.68 -2.81 -3.06
N THR A 117 5.87 -4.13 -3.10
CA THR A 117 5.18 -5.02 -4.03
C THR A 117 4.33 -6.04 -3.27
N PHE A 118 3.13 -6.30 -3.78
CA PHE A 118 2.24 -7.38 -3.33
C PHE A 118 2.28 -8.57 -4.31
N PHE A 119 3.24 -8.57 -5.25
CA PHE A 119 3.36 -9.52 -6.36
C PHE A 119 2.07 -9.68 -7.22
N ALA A 120 1.18 -8.69 -7.15
CA ALA A 120 -0.03 -8.61 -7.93
C ALA A 120 0.20 -7.88 -9.26
N LYS A 121 -0.57 -8.22 -10.28
CA LYS A 121 -0.54 -7.50 -11.56
C LYS A 121 -1.16 -6.11 -11.39
N THR A 122 -0.42 -5.09 -11.78
CA THR A 122 -0.90 -3.70 -11.87
C THR A 122 -0.64 -3.10 -13.25
N MET A 123 -1.10 -1.88 -13.47
CA MET A 123 -0.88 -1.11 -14.69
C MET A 123 -0.15 0.20 -14.39
N ILE A 124 0.99 0.39 -15.03
CA ILE A 124 1.79 1.60 -14.95
C ILE A 124 1.86 2.30 -16.31
N GLN A 125 2.18 3.58 -16.31
CA GLN A 125 2.60 4.31 -17.51
C GLN A 125 3.97 3.79 -17.96
N ARG A 126 4.24 3.75 -19.27
CA ARG A 126 5.53 3.33 -19.85
C ARG A 126 6.63 4.37 -19.66
N ARG A 127 6.27 5.64 -19.46
CA ARG A 127 7.23 6.71 -19.17
C ARG A 127 7.96 6.39 -17.88
N ARG A 128 9.25 6.10 -18.02
CA ARG A 128 10.19 5.80 -16.95
C ARG A 128 10.83 7.11 -16.48
N ILE A 129 10.91 7.31 -15.17
CA ILE A 129 11.74 8.34 -14.56
C ILE A 129 12.83 7.62 -13.76
N SER A 130 14.10 7.91 -14.05
CA SER A 130 15.22 7.30 -13.34
C SER A 130 15.34 7.88 -11.93
N VAL A 131 15.49 7.00 -10.94
CA VAL A 131 15.67 7.35 -9.51
C VAL A 131 17.13 7.15 -9.07
N GLY A 132 17.95 6.49 -9.91
CA GLY A 132 19.31 6.07 -9.57
C GLY A 132 19.34 4.73 -8.84
N ARG A 133 20.54 4.19 -8.61
CA ARG A 133 20.80 2.94 -7.85
C ARG A 133 20.09 1.68 -8.39
N GLY A 134 19.67 1.71 -9.65
CA GLY A 134 18.91 0.64 -10.31
C GLY A 134 17.39 0.79 -10.19
N PHE A 135 16.91 1.84 -9.54
CA PHE A 135 15.48 2.11 -9.38
C PHE A 135 14.94 3.05 -10.44
N SER A 136 13.66 2.92 -10.69
CA SER A 136 12.90 3.81 -11.54
C SER A 136 11.48 3.93 -11.05
N ILE A 137 10.85 5.04 -11.36
CA ILE A 137 9.50 5.34 -10.91
C ILE A 137 8.58 5.53 -12.10
N PHE A 138 7.37 5.01 -11.98
CA PHE A 138 6.36 5.01 -13.04
C PHE A 138 5.02 5.44 -12.49
N ARG A 139 4.26 6.24 -13.26
CA ARG A 139 2.94 6.69 -12.83
C ARG A 139 1.98 5.50 -12.80
N LEU A 140 1.32 5.29 -11.67
CA LEU A 140 0.33 4.24 -11.49
C LEU A 140 -0.97 4.62 -12.22
N ARG A 141 -1.54 3.70 -13.00
CA ARG A 141 -2.74 3.93 -13.82
C ARG A 141 -3.91 3.02 -13.47
N LYS A 142 -3.71 2.09 -12.54
CA LYS A 142 -4.73 1.21 -11.96
C LYS A 142 -4.42 0.98 -10.49
N SER A 143 -5.44 0.77 -9.68
CA SER A 143 -5.27 0.43 -8.28
C SER A 143 -4.34 -0.76 -8.07
N HIS A 144 -3.60 -0.71 -6.96
CA HIS A 144 -2.64 -1.74 -6.60
C HIS A 144 -2.78 -2.03 -5.10
N VAL A 145 -3.16 -3.27 -4.78
CA VAL A 145 -3.42 -3.75 -3.42
C VAL A 145 -2.20 -3.69 -2.52
N GLY A 146 -2.44 -3.52 -1.22
CA GLY A 146 -1.41 -3.41 -0.18
C GLY A 146 -1.02 -1.97 0.13
N ALA A 147 -0.73 -1.72 1.40
CA ALA A 147 -0.29 -0.43 1.94
C ALA A 147 0.80 -0.60 3.01
N GLY A 148 1.52 -1.73 3.00
CA GLY A 148 2.55 -2.06 3.96
C GLY A 148 3.81 -1.21 3.83
N GLY A 149 4.03 -0.53 2.69
CA GLY A 149 5.11 0.44 2.52
C GLY A 149 4.85 1.51 1.46
N TYR A 150 4.84 2.78 1.86
CA TYR A 150 4.68 3.91 0.93
C TYR A 150 5.26 5.23 1.44
N LEU A 151 5.52 6.16 0.52
CA LEU A 151 5.75 7.58 0.79
C LEU A 151 4.48 8.37 0.56
N LEU A 152 4.26 9.38 1.39
CA LEU A 152 3.10 10.26 1.35
C LEU A 152 3.54 11.71 1.43
N SER A 153 3.03 12.54 0.53
CA SER A 153 3.27 13.98 0.61
C SER A 153 2.53 14.59 1.80
N ARG A 154 3.09 15.64 2.39
CA ARG A 154 2.46 16.38 3.49
C ARG A 154 1.07 16.88 3.14
N GLN A 155 0.86 17.34 1.91
CA GLN A 155 -0.45 17.79 1.43
C GLN A 155 -1.44 16.64 1.32
N MET A 156 -1.01 15.50 0.75
CA MET A 156 -1.88 14.34 0.63
C MET A 156 -2.22 13.74 2.00
N ALA A 157 -1.32 13.80 2.98
CA ALA A 157 -1.62 13.40 4.36
C ALA A 157 -2.80 14.19 4.94
N ARG A 158 -2.82 15.52 4.77
CA ARG A 158 -3.95 16.38 5.17
C ARG A 158 -5.25 15.98 4.45
N HIS A 159 -5.18 15.81 3.13
CA HIS A 159 -6.35 15.40 2.36
C HIS A 159 -6.91 14.03 2.79
N LEU A 160 -6.05 13.05 3.09
CA LEU A 160 -6.49 11.73 3.54
C LEU A 160 -7.13 11.80 4.93
N LEU A 161 -6.62 12.64 5.83
CA LEU A 161 -7.22 12.90 7.14
C LEU A 161 -8.63 13.47 7.01
N ASP A 162 -8.82 14.46 6.14
CA ASP A 162 -10.12 15.07 5.88
C ASP A 162 -11.09 14.07 5.22
N ALA A 163 -10.61 13.33 4.22
CA ALA A 163 -11.42 12.36 3.47
C ALA A 163 -11.93 11.20 4.33
N THR A 164 -11.26 10.90 5.45
CA THR A 164 -11.61 9.81 6.37
C THR A 164 -12.05 10.30 7.75
N ALA A 165 -12.40 11.59 7.89
CA ALA A 165 -12.84 12.15 9.16
C ALA A 165 -14.15 11.54 9.69
N GLN A 166 -15.01 11.05 8.80
CA GLN A 166 -16.37 10.58 9.14
C GLN A 166 -16.70 9.19 8.62
N VAL A 167 -15.84 8.59 7.80
CA VAL A 167 -16.13 7.35 7.08
C VAL A 167 -14.86 6.51 6.97
N ASN A 168 -15.00 5.22 7.30
CA ASN A 168 -13.93 4.23 7.18
C ASN A 168 -13.91 3.57 5.80
N VAL A 169 -12.70 3.39 5.28
CA VAL A 169 -12.36 2.70 4.02
C VAL A 169 -11.09 1.90 4.27
N ALA A 170 -10.94 0.73 3.67
CA ALA A 170 -9.66 0.02 3.72
C ALA A 170 -8.50 0.93 3.23
N VAL A 171 -7.36 0.91 3.92
CA VAL A 171 -6.26 1.85 3.68
C VAL A 171 -5.72 1.76 2.25
N ASP A 172 -5.51 0.56 1.75
CA ASP A 172 -4.97 0.34 0.42
C ASP A 172 -5.94 0.77 -0.68
N GLU A 173 -7.24 0.53 -0.49
CA GLU A 173 -8.29 1.07 -1.35
C GLU A 173 -8.32 2.60 -1.31
N LEU A 174 -8.25 3.21 -0.12
CA LEU A 174 -8.26 4.66 0.03
C LEU A 174 -7.07 5.33 -0.67
N ILE A 175 -5.86 4.82 -0.44
CA ILE A 175 -4.62 5.41 -0.95
C ILE A 175 -4.46 5.12 -2.44
N PHE A 176 -4.70 3.88 -2.87
CA PHE A 176 -4.36 3.40 -4.21
C PHE A 176 -5.53 3.24 -5.17
N ASP A 177 -6.79 3.40 -4.74
CA ASP A 177 -7.90 3.53 -5.67
C ASP A 177 -7.97 4.95 -6.25
N LEU A 178 -7.89 5.01 -7.58
CA LEU A 178 -7.99 6.25 -8.36
C LEU A 178 -9.44 6.69 -8.58
N ALA A 179 -10.42 5.82 -8.31
CA ALA A 179 -11.84 6.05 -8.56
C ALA A 179 -12.59 6.68 -7.38
N LEU A 180 -12.00 6.73 -6.17
CA LEU A 180 -12.66 7.29 -5.00
C LEU A 180 -12.79 8.83 -5.10
N PRO A 181 -14.02 9.39 -5.22
CA PRO A 181 -14.25 10.78 -5.64
C PRO A 181 -13.80 11.86 -4.65
N ARG A 182 -13.56 11.49 -3.38
CA ARG A 182 -13.23 12.43 -2.31
C ARG A 182 -11.75 12.79 -2.20
N SER A 183 -10.88 12.09 -2.92
CA SER A 183 -9.51 12.56 -3.11
C SER A 183 -9.45 13.41 -4.37
N ALA A 184 -8.95 14.65 -4.28
CA ALA A 184 -8.41 15.36 -5.44
C ALA A 184 -7.59 14.40 -6.31
N ARG A 185 -7.62 14.57 -7.63
CA ARG A 185 -6.93 13.68 -8.60
C ARG A 185 -5.53 13.33 -8.09
N LYS A 186 -5.36 12.14 -7.51
CA LYS A 186 -4.11 11.73 -6.87
C LYS A 186 -3.06 11.43 -7.94
N THR A 187 -1.86 11.91 -7.72
CA THR A 187 -0.69 11.51 -8.47
C THR A 187 0.05 10.41 -7.72
N ILE A 188 -0.25 9.17 -8.12
CA ILE A 188 0.36 7.99 -7.54
C ILE A 188 1.46 7.48 -8.45
N TYR A 189 2.60 7.17 -7.86
CA TYR A 189 3.72 6.53 -8.51
C TYR A 189 4.02 5.16 -7.89
N GLN A 190 4.57 4.25 -8.69
CA GLN A 190 5.10 2.98 -8.25
C GLN A 190 6.62 2.99 -8.47
N LEU A 191 7.38 2.69 -7.41
CA LEU A 191 8.81 2.42 -7.49
C LEU A 191 9.04 1.01 -8.04
N VAL A 192 9.98 0.87 -8.98
CA VAL A 192 10.31 -0.38 -9.67
C VAL A 192 11.84 -0.51 -9.80
N PRO A 193 12.45 -1.60 -9.29
CA PRO A 193 11.84 -2.59 -8.39
C PRO A 193 11.28 -1.95 -7.10
N ALA A 194 10.37 -2.65 -6.43
CA ALA A 194 9.90 -2.29 -5.10
C ALA A 194 11.05 -2.44 -4.08
N VAL A 195 11.03 -1.62 -3.03
CA VAL A 195 12.03 -1.66 -1.95
C VAL A 195 11.57 -2.45 -0.75
N CYS A 196 10.30 -2.88 -0.72
CA CYS A 196 9.80 -3.73 0.34
C CYS A 196 8.69 -4.68 -0.13
N ALA A 197 8.47 -5.73 0.63
CA ALA A 197 7.32 -6.63 0.51
C ALA A 197 6.96 -7.14 1.89
N GLN A 198 5.72 -7.57 2.09
CA GLN A 198 5.33 -8.22 3.35
C GLN A 198 6.01 -9.60 3.46
N ASP A 199 6.46 -9.96 4.66
CA ASP A 199 7.24 -11.17 4.95
C ASP A 199 6.48 -12.44 4.57
N GLN A 200 5.14 -12.45 4.65
CA GLN A 200 4.28 -13.54 4.16
C GLN A 200 4.51 -13.92 2.69
N PHE A 201 5.06 -13.04 1.86
CA PHE A 201 5.37 -13.33 0.45
C PHE A 201 6.83 -13.69 0.19
N VAL A 202 7.69 -13.61 1.20
CA VAL A 202 9.15 -13.77 1.06
C VAL A 202 9.66 -14.88 1.97
N GLY A 203 9.49 -14.72 3.28
CA GLY A 203 10.00 -15.63 4.30
C GLY A 203 8.91 -16.46 4.99
N ASP A 204 7.65 -16.01 4.94
CA ASP A 204 6.49 -16.63 5.57
C ASP A 204 6.67 -16.90 7.09
N ARG A 205 7.42 -16.03 7.76
CA ARG A 205 7.65 -16.08 9.22
C ARG A 205 6.64 -15.23 9.97
N LEU A 206 6.17 -14.14 9.36
CA LEU A 206 5.20 -13.22 9.93
C LEU A 206 3.89 -13.28 9.13
N PRO A 207 2.92 -14.12 9.54
CA PRO A 207 1.64 -14.23 8.85
C PRO A 207 0.83 -12.95 9.03
N SER A 208 0.01 -12.60 8.04
CA SER A 208 -0.88 -11.44 8.10
C SER A 208 -1.86 -11.55 9.27
N LEU A 209 -1.88 -10.52 10.12
CA LEU A 209 -2.80 -10.41 11.25
C LEU A 209 -4.24 -10.07 10.82
N LEU A 210 -4.44 -9.64 9.57
CA LEU A 210 -5.75 -9.23 9.04
C LEU A 210 -6.43 -10.32 8.19
N GLU A 211 -5.67 -11.25 7.61
CA GLU A 211 -6.20 -12.15 6.56
C GLU A 211 -7.27 -13.12 7.09
N GLN A 212 -7.14 -13.60 8.32
CA GLN A 212 -8.14 -14.50 8.92
C GLN A 212 -9.52 -13.83 9.04
N GLU A 213 -9.59 -12.61 9.55
CA GLU A 213 -10.84 -11.84 9.65
C GLU A 213 -11.39 -11.48 8.27
N ARG A 214 -10.51 -11.13 7.32
CA ARG A 214 -10.89 -10.83 5.94
C ARG A 214 -11.54 -12.03 5.27
N GLU A 215 -10.99 -13.22 5.45
CA GLU A 215 -11.54 -14.44 4.88
C GLU A 215 -12.86 -14.82 5.54
N ALA A 216 -12.97 -14.72 6.87
CA ALA A 216 -14.23 -14.91 7.57
C ALA A 216 -15.34 -13.96 7.05
N ALA A 217 -15.01 -12.68 6.84
CA ALA A 217 -15.94 -11.70 6.28
C ALA A 217 -16.32 -12.00 4.80
N ARG A 218 -15.37 -12.48 3.98
CA ARG A 218 -15.64 -12.91 2.59
C ARG A 218 -16.56 -14.12 2.53
N VAL A 219 -16.36 -15.09 3.42
CA VAL A 219 -17.21 -16.28 3.54
C VAL A 219 -18.61 -15.86 3.98
N ALA A 220 -18.72 -15.05 5.03
CA ALA A 220 -20.00 -14.56 5.54
C ALA A 220 -20.80 -13.74 4.50
N SER A 221 -20.12 -12.92 3.69
CA SER A 221 -20.75 -12.14 2.60
C SER A 221 -21.16 -12.97 1.37
N GLY A 222 -20.83 -14.26 1.32
CA GLY A 222 -21.11 -15.13 0.16
C GLY A 222 -20.24 -14.86 -1.07
N LEU A 223 -19.24 -13.96 -0.96
CA LEU A 223 -18.31 -13.63 -2.04
C LEU A 223 -17.30 -14.76 -2.35
N ALA A 224 -17.18 -15.76 -1.48
CA ALA A 224 -16.31 -16.93 -1.65
C ALA A 224 -16.68 -17.81 -2.87
N VAL A 225 -17.92 -17.73 -3.38
CA VAL A 225 -18.39 -18.59 -4.48
C VAL A 225 -18.00 -18.01 -5.85
N LYS A 226 -16.87 -18.45 -6.42
CA LYS A 226 -16.56 -18.25 -7.84
C LYS A 226 -17.60 -18.96 -8.72
N ARG A 227 -18.66 -18.25 -9.15
CA ARG A 227 -19.55 -18.74 -10.23
C ARG A 227 -18.77 -18.91 -11.53
N ARG A 228 -18.71 -20.14 -12.07
CA ARG A 228 -18.17 -20.43 -13.41
C ARG A 228 -18.99 -19.66 -14.46
N LYS A 229 -18.31 -18.87 -15.29
CA LYS A 229 -18.94 -18.04 -16.32
C LYS A 229 -19.14 -18.83 -17.63
N PRO A 230 -20.28 -18.68 -18.33
CA PRO A 230 -20.60 -19.42 -19.56
C PRO A 230 -19.67 -19.05 -20.74
N THR A 231 -19.48 -20.00 -21.66
CA THR A 231 -18.42 -20.03 -22.70
C THR A 231 -18.49 -18.87 -23.69
N ALA A 232 -19.68 -18.38 -24.04
CA ALA A 232 -19.87 -17.24 -24.94
C ALA A 232 -19.28 -15.91 -24.40
N GLN A 233 -19.15 -15.77 -23.08
CA GLN A 233 -18.50 -14.61 -22.44
C GLN A 233 -16.96 -14.66 -22.52
N ARG A 234 -16.35 -15.77 -22.99
CA ARG A 234 -14.89 -15.89 -23.15
C ARG A 234 -14.42 -15.24 -24.46
N ILE A 235 -15.12 -15.47 -25.57
CA ILE A 235 -14.74 -14.97 -26.91
C ILE A 235 -14.87 -13.43 -26.99
N THR A 236 -15.96 -12.87 -26.48
CA THR A 236 -16.17 -11.40 -26.42
C THR A 236 -15.13 -10.69 -25.53
N LYS A 237 -14.64 -11.38 -24.48
CA LYS A 237 -13.54 -10.87 -23.64
C LYS A 237 -12.19 -10.87 -24.33
N GLU A 238 -11.93 -11.82 -25.23
CA GLU A 238 -10.69 -11.92 -26.00
C GLU A 238 -10.59 -10.78 -27.02
N ALA A 239 -11.66 -10.51 -27.78
CA ALA A 239 -11.72 -9.35 -28.68
C ALA A 239 -11.59 -8.02 -27.91
N GLY A 240 -12.29 -7.89 -26.77
CA GLY A 240 -12.13 -6.73 -25.89
C GLY A 240 -10.75 -6.65 -25.22
N ARG A 241 -9.99 -7.74 -25.09
CA ARG A 241 -8.59 -7.72 -24.61
C ARG A 241 -7.67 -7.10 -25.66
N ILE A 242 -7.82 -7.47 -26.93
CA ILE A 242 -7.03 -6.91 -28.03
C ILE A 242 -7.29 -5.40 -28.15
N LEU A 243 -8.56 -4.98 -28.14
CA LEU A 243 -8.90 -3.55 -28.18
C LEU A 243 -8.36 -2.80 -26.94
N ARG A 244 -8.44 -3.38 -25.73
CA ARG A 244 -7.81 -2.79 -24.54
C ARG A 244 -6.29 -2.71 -24.66
N TRP A 245 -5.64 -3.72 -25.22
CA TRP A 245 -4.19 -3.69 -25.47
C TRP A 245 -3.80 -2.59 -26.45
N ILE A 246 -4.58 -2.39 -27.52
CA ILE A 246 -4.38 -1.29 -28.48
C ILE A 246 -4.58 0.06 -27.77
N ILE A 247 -5.66 0.22 -27.00
CA ILE A 247 -5.92 1.44 -26.21
C ILE A 247 -4.79 1.68 -25.20
N ASP A 248 -4.33 0.65 -24.49
CA ASP A 248 -3.25 0.73 -23.52
C ASP A 248 -1.92 1.08 -24.21
N PHE A 249 -1.65 0.51 -25.39
CA PHE A 249 -0.50 0.84 -26.22
C PHE A 249 -0.53 2.32 -26.64
N CYS A 250 -1.65 2.79 -27.21
CA CYS A 250 -1.86 4.18 -27.59
C CYS A 250 -1.78 5.14 -26.38
N ARG A 251 -2.17 4.69 -25.19
CA ARG A 251 -2.07 5.44 -23.93
C ARG A 251 -0.72 5.27 -23.23
N PHE A 252 0.25 4.62 -23.85
CA PHE A 252 1.57 4.31 -23.28
C PHE A 252 1.47 3.67 -21.89
N ARG A 253 0.67 2.62 -21.75
CA ARG A 253 0.49 1.84 -20.52
C ARG A 253 1.05 0.43 -20.68
N GLN A 254 1.38 -0.19 -19.56
CA GLN A 254 1.81 -1.58 -19.54
C GLN A 254 1.39 -2.25 -18.23
N HIS A 255 1.10 -3.55 -18.32
CA HIS A 255 0.86 -4.37 -17.15
C HIS A 255 2.19 -4.93 -16.64
N ILE A 256 2.42 -4.86 -15.33
CA ILE A 256 3.60 -5.44 -14.69
C ILE A 256 3.20 -6.17 -13.41
N VAL A 257 4.00 -7.16 -13.03
CA VAL A 257 4.15 -7.56 -11.62
C VAL A 257 5.39 -6.84 -11.14
N VAL A 258 5.28 -6.03 -10.09
CA VAL A 258 6.41 -5.24 -9.60
C VAL A 258 7.40 -6.21 -8.94
N PRO A 259 8.65 -6.33 -9.42
CA PRO A 259 9.65 -7.16 -8.77
C PRO A 259 10.10 -6.51 -7.45
N LEU A 260 10.51 -7.31 -6.48
CA LEU A 260 11.21 -6.87 -5.28
C LEU A 260 12.71 -6.73 -5.60
N ASP A 261 13.35 -5.66 -5.13
CA ASP A 261 14.81 -5.50 -5.21
C ASP A 261 15.51 -6.47 -4.23
N ARG A 262 16.81 -6.70 -4.42
CA ARG A 262 17.56 -7.64 -3.59
C ARG A 262 17.54 -7.25 -2.11
N ILE A 263 17.29 -8.24 -1.25
CA ILE A 263 17.25 -8.08 0.21
C ILE A 263 18.68 -8.06 0.76
N GLU A 264 19.59 -8.86 0.22
CA GLU A 264 20.99 -8.93 0.62
C GLU A 264 21.85 -7.92 -0.15
N ALA A 265 22.82 -7.32 0.53
CA ALA A 265 23.87 -6.56 -0.14
C ALA A 265 24.82 -7.55 -0.81
N ASN A 266 25.17 -7.32 -2.07
CA ASN A 266 26.32 -8.04 -2.64
C ASN A 266 27.58 -7.52 -1.94
N ASP A 267 28.39 -8.43 -1.40
CA ASP A 267 29.79 -8.18 -1.07
C ASP A 267 30.60 -7.70 -2.29
#